data_AF-A0A8T6XMS7-F1
#
_entry.id   AF-A0A8T6XMS7-F1
#
_cell.length_a   1.000
_cell.length_b   1.000
_cell.length_c   1.000
_cell.angle_alpha   90.00
_cell.angle_beta   90.00
_cell.angle_gamma   90.00
#
_symmetry.space_group_name_H-M   'P 1'
#
loop_
_entity.id
_entity.type
_entity.pdbx_description
1 polymer ?
#
loop_
_entity_poly.entity_id
_entity_poly.type
_entity_poly.pdbx_seq_one_letter_code
_entity_poly.pdbx_strand_id
1 'polypeptide(L)'
;SITAGDFDGDGDLDLGVANGVIVVTVSILENDGTGGFIQSALINLGSVPRSITTGDWDNDGDLDLAVGTGSNNVSILTNDGNGNFNQTSTPSVGSAPESIIT
;
A
#
# COMPACT_ATOMS: atom_id res chain seq x y z
N SER A 1 2.60 8.12 -5.69
CA SER A 1 3.47 6.94 -5.96
C SER A 1 2.58 5.75 -6.25
N ILE A 2 3.08 4.75 -6.98
CA ILE A 2 2.33 3.52 -7.29
C ILE A 2 3.24 2.31 -7.11
N THR A 3 2.65 1.18 -6.75
CA THR A 3 3.27 -0.15 -6.74
C THR A 3 2.31 -1.17 -7.36
N ALA A 4 2.83 -2.31 -7.77
CA ALA A 4 2.05 -3.41 -8.32
C ALA A 4 2.37 -4.72 -7.59
N GLY A 5 1.39 -5.60 -7.50
CA GLY A 5 1.45 -6.91 -6.86
C GLY A 5 0.14 -7.65 -7.06
N ASP A 6 0.16 -8.97 -6.92
CA ASP A 6 -1.06 -9.79 -6.83
C ASP A 6 -1.54 -9.70 -5.38
N PHE A 7 -2.54 -8.85 -5.12
CA PHE A 7 -2.98 -8.52 -3.75
C PHE A 7 -4.18 -9.34 -3.30
N ASP A 8 -4.94 -9.93 -4.21
CA ASP A 8 -6.09 -10.79 -3.89
C ASP A 8 -5.87 -12.28 -4.23
N GLY A 9 -4.68 -12.62 -4.72
CA GLY A 9 -4.26 -14.00 -4.96
C GLY A 9 -4.89 -14.62 -6.21
N ASP A 10 -5.49 -13.82 -7.09
CA ASP A 10 -6.14 -14.30 -8.31
C ASP A 10 -5.16 -14.54 -9.48
N GLY A 11 -3.92 -14.08 -9.33
CA GLY A 11 -2.83 -14.26 -10.29
C GLY A 11 -2.64 -13.11 -11.28
N ASP A 12 -3.48 -12.07 -11.21
CA ASP A 12 -3.35 -10.85 -11.98
C ASP A 12 -2.62 -9.76 -11.18
N LEU A 13 -1.93 -8.84 -11.88
CA LEU A 13 -1.24 -7.74 -11.21
C LEU A 13 -2.23 -6.61 -10.90
N ASP A 14 -2.38 -6.32 -9.61
CA ASP A 14 -3.13 -5.21 -9.05
C ASP A 14 -2.25 -3.97 -8.82
N LEU A 15 -2.87 -2.86 -8.43
CA LEU A 15 -2.19 -1.59 -8.18
C LEU A 15 -2.48 -1.01 -6.79
N GLY A 16 -1.41 -0.68 -6.07
CA GLY A 16 -1.46 0.11 -4.84
C GLY A 16 -1.07 1.57 -5.14
N VAL A 17 -2.02 2.51 -4.98
CA VAL A 17 -1.83 3.92 -5.32
C VAL A 17 -1.82 4.79 -4.07
N ALA A 18 -0.67 5.40 -3.79
CA ALA A 18 -0.54 6.41 -2.74
C ALA A 18 -1.10 7.76 -3.22
N ASN A 19 -2.25 8.16 -2.67
CA ASN A 19 -2.96 9.39 -3.01
C ASN A 19 -2.51 10.54 -2.09
N GLY A 20 -2.14 11.67 -2.69
CA GLY A 20 -1.53 12.79 -1.98
C GLY A 20 -2.44 14.00 -1.72
N VAL A 21 -2.02 14.79 -0.72
CA VAL A 21 -2.36 16.19 -0.41
C VAL A 21 -3.79 16.48 0.08
N ILE A 22 -4.84 15.98 -0.57
CA ILE A 22 -6.24 16.28 -0.17
C ILE A 22 -6.88 15.06 0.47
N VAL A 23 -6.55 13.87 -0.03
CA VAL A 23 -7.01 12.58 0.50
C VAL A 23 -5.76 11.81 0.86
N VAL A 24 -5.51 11.63 2.16
CA VAL A 24 -4.32 10.96 2.71
C VAL A 24 -4.53 9.45 2.74
N THR A 25 -4.66 8.85 1.56
CA THR A 25 -5.09 7.45 1.41
C THR A 25 -4.18 6.61 0.53
N VAL A 26 -4.32 5.29 0.64
CA VAL A 26 -3.92 4.32 -0.40
C VAL A 26 -5.19 3.78 -1.05
N SER A 27 -5.24 3.80 -2.38
CA SER A 27 -6.24 3.04 -3.14
C SER A 27 -5.66 1.70 -3.54
N ILE A 28 -6.45 0.63 -3.42
CA ILE A 28 -6.17 -0.65 -4.06
C ILE A 28 -7.06 -0.75 -5.29
N LEU A 29 -6.45 -1.04 -6.44
CA LEU A 29 -7.14 -1.26 -7.70
C LEU A 29 -6.90 -2.71 -8.13
N GLU A 30 -7.94 -3.52 -8.06
CA GLU A 30 -7.93 -4.93 -8.51
C GLU A 30 -8.08 -4.99 -10.02
N ASN A 31 -7.26 -5.81 -10.68
CA ASN A 31 -7.26 -6.02 -12.12
C ASN A 31 -8.15 -7.20 -12.49
N ASP A 32 -9.04 -7.03 -13.46
CA ASP A 32 -9.94 -8.09 -13.93
C ASP A 32 -9.30 -9.10 -14.91
N GLY A 33 -7.96 -9.13 -14.99
CA GLY A 33 -7.18 -9.92 -15.95
C GLY A 33 -7.26 -9.44 -17.40
N THR A 34 -8.07 -8.41 -17.70
CA THR A 34 -8.20 -7.83 -19.05
C THR A 34 -7.69 -6.39 -19.13
N GLY A 35 -7.08 -5.91 -18.04
CA GLY A 35 -6.61 -4.53 -17.89
C GLY A 35 -7.71 -3.55 -17.45
N GLY A 36 -8.89 -4.06 -17.08
CA GLY A 36 -9.90 -3.30 -16.35
C GLY A 36 -9.55 -3.27 -14.87
N PHE A 37 -9.73 -2.12 -14.23
CA PHE A 37 -9.43 -1.93 -12.82
C PHE A 37 -10.66 -1.46 -12.04
N ILE A 38 -10.91 -2.06 -10.88
CA ILE A 38 -11.91 -1.58 -9.93
C ILE A 38 -11.23 -1.16 -8.63
N GLN A 39 -11.69 -0.07 -8.01
CA GLN A 39 -11.21 0.30 -6.68
C GLN A 39 -11.90 -0.58 -5.63
N SER A 40 -11.16 -1.54 -5.08
CA SER A 40 -11.69 -2.48 -4.09
C SER A 40 -11.51 -1.99 -2.65
N ALA A 41 -10.43 -1.27 -2.37
CA ALA A 41 -10.16 -0.71 -1.05
C ALA A 41 -9.65 0.74 -1.09
N LEU A 42 -9.92 1.45 0.01
CA LEU A 42 -9.44 2.81 0.26
C LEU A 42 -9.01 2.94 1.73
N ILE A 43 -7.70 2.91 1.97
CA ILE A 43 -7.12 2.92 3.32
C ILE A 43 -6.71 4.34 3.69
N ASN A 44 -7.17 4.84 4.84
CA ASN A 44 -6.76 6.14 5.37
C ASN A 44 -5.48 6.01 6.20
N LEU A 45 -4.45 6.80 5.89
CA LEU A 45 -3.16 6.76 6.56
C LEU A 45 -3.02 7.80 7.68
N GLY A 46 -3.91 8.80 7.73
CA GLY A 46 -3.80 9.95 8.62
C GLY A 46 -2.64 10.91 8.31
N SER A 47 -1.81 10.62 7.30
CA SER A 47 -0.67 11.44 6.88
C SER A 47 -0.43 11.35 5.38
N VAL A 48 0.16 12.39 4.80
CA VAL A 48 0.43 12.48 3.36
C VAL A 48 1.41 11.37 2.95
N PRO A 49 1.00 10.41 2.12
CA PRO A 49 1.93 9.41 1.61
C PRO A 49 2.86 10.03 0.58
N ARG A 50 4.13 9.63 0.60
CA ARG A 50 5.18 10.11 -0.31
C ARG A 50 5.65 9.01 -1.25
N SER A 51 5.84 7.81 -0.71
CA SER A 51 6.29 6.63 -1.44
C SER A 51 5.59 5.39 -0.92
N ILE A 52 5.51 4.35 -1.76
CA ILE A 52 4.86 3.07 -1.47
C ILE A 52 5.67 1.95 -2.11
N THR A 53 5.78 0.82 -1.42
CA THR A 53 6.43 -0.40 -1.92
C THR A 53 5.71 -1.64 -1.37
N THR A 54 5.99 -2.79 -1.97
CA THR A 54 5.41 -4.10 -1.64
C THR A 54 6.45 -5.07 -1.07
N GLY A 55 6.03 -5.92 -0.15
CA GLY A 55 6.82 -7.00 0.45
C GLY A 55 5.99 -7.78 1.46
N ASP A 56 6.43 -8.97 1.86
CA ASP A 56 5.79 -9.75 2.94
C ASP A 56 6.43 -9.32 4.28
N TRP A 57 5.70 -8.54 5.09
CA TRP A 57 6.24 -7.88 6.29
C TRP A 57 5.91 -8.60 7.59
N ASP A 58 4.88 -9.45 7.59
CA ASP A 58 4.51 -10.27 8.75
C ASP A 58 4.76 -11.77 8.56
N ASN A 59 5.32 -12.17 7.40
CA ASN A 59 5.75 -13.52 7.06
C ASN A 59 4.55 -14.49 6.99
N ASP A 60 3.40 -14.02 6.51
CA ASP A 60 2.23 -14.84 6.25
C ASP A 60 2.17 -15.36 4.80
N GLY A 61 3.00 -14.80 3.91
CA GLY A 61 3.12 -15.18 2.51
C GLY A 61 2.32 -14.30 1.55
N ASP A 62 1.56 -13.34 2.06
CA ASP A 62 0.78 -12.39 1.27
C ASP A 62 1.57 -11.09 1.03
N LEU A 63 1.27 -10.39 -0.07
CA LEU A 63 1.93 -9.12 -0.36
C LEU A 63 1.32 -8.00 0.48
N ASP A 64 2.12 -7.45 1.38
CA ASP A 64 1.81 -6.27 2.18
C ASP A 64 2.32 -4.96 1.54
N LEU A 65 1.97 -3.83 2.15
CA LEU A 65 2.40 -2.50 1.73
C LEU A 65 3.16 -1.75 2.82
N ALA A 66 4.26 -1.11 2.43
CA ALA A 66 4.97 -0.14 3.26
C ALA A 66 4.90 1.26 2.61
N VAL A 67 4.43 2.25 3.37
CA VAL A 67 4.16 3.60 2.86
C VAL A 67 4.95 4.63 3.65
N GLY A 68 5.93 5.29 3.03
CA GLY A 68 6.62 6.43 3.63
C GLY A 68 5.70 7.65 3.70
N THR A 69 5.59 8.28 4.87
CA THR A 69 4.67 9.42 5.07
C THR A 69 5.40 10.73 5.40
N GLY A 70 4.72 11.86 5.20
CA GLY A 70 5.17 13.18 5.61
C GLY A 70 5.28 13.37 7.13
N SER A 71 4.78 12.44 7.93
CA SER A 71 4.82 12.46 9.40
C SER A 71 6.06 11.77 9.99
N ASN A 72 7.15 11.65 9.22
CA ASN A 72 8.42 11.08 9.69
C ASN A 72 8.32 9.59 10.10
N ASN A 73 7.35 8.88 9.53
CA ASN A 73 7.09 7.47 9.80
C ASN A 73 6.84 6.70 8.50
N VAL A 74 6.86 5.37 8.61
CA VAL A 74 6.36 4.45 7.59
C VAL A 74 5.09 3.83 8.13
N SER A 75 4.00 3.83 7.36
CA SER A 75 2.82 3.03 7.66
C SER A 75 2.99 1.65 7.04
N ILE A 76 2.84 0.60 7.85
CA ILE A 76 2.77 -0.78 7.37
C ILE A 76 1.29 -1.17 7.29
N LEU A 77 0.87 -1.61 6.12
CA LEU A 77 -0.47 -2.12 5.86
C LEU A 77 -0.33 -3.60 5.51
N THR A 78 -0.79 -4.48 6.40
CA THR A 78 -0.78 -5.92 6.13
C THR A 78 -2.02 -6.31 5.35
N ASN A 79 -1.85 -7.24 4.43
CA ASN A 79 -2.91 -7.87 3.64
C ASN A 79 -3.38 -9.17 4.31
N ASP A 80 -4.51 -9.72 3.89
CA ASP A 80 -4.98 -11.05 4.33
C ASP A 80 -5.05 -12.05 3.17
N GLY A 81 -4.34 -11.75 2.08
CA GLY A 81 -4.32 -12.51 0.84
C GLY A 81 -5.54 -12.30 -0.06
N ASN A 82 -6.55 -11.54 0.37
CA ASN A 82 -7.78 -11.29 -0.40
C ASN A 82 -8.00 -9.77 -0.63
N GLY A 83 -6.91 -8.99 -0.69
CA GLY A 83 -6.96 -7.55 -0.87
C GLY A 83 -7.42 -6.74 0.34
N ASN A 84 -7.59 -7.33 1.54
CA ASN A 84 -8.05 -6.60 2.72
C ASN A 84 -6.88 -6.05 3.54
N PHE A 85 -6.52 -4.80 3.26
CA PHE A 85 -5.42 -4.13 3.93
C PHE A 85 -5.81 -3.47 5.27
N ASN A 86 -4.99 -3.68 6.30
CA ASN A 86 -5.12 -3.04 7.61
C ASN A 86 -3.82 -2.36 8.02
N GLN A 87 -3.89 -1.12 8.51
CA GLN A 87 -2.71 -0.45 9.06
C GLN A 87 -2.35 -1.04 10.43
N THR A 88 -1.25 -1.79 10.50
CA THR A 88 -0.85 -2.52 11.72
C THR A 88 0.27 -1.82 12.50
N SER A 89 1.10 -1.02 11.83
CA SER A 89 2.18 -0.29 12.51
C SER A 89 2.59 1.02 11.83
N THR A 90 3.23 1.91 12.61
CA THR A 90 3.72 3.22 12.17
C THR A 90 5.13 3.55 12.70
N PRO A 91 6.17 2.72 12.42
CA PRO A 91 7.53 2.99 12.89
C PRO A 91 8.05 4.35 12.45
N SER A 92 8.69 5.07 13.37
CA SER A 92 9.37 6.34 13.09
C SER A 92 10.70 6.10 12.37
N VAL A 93 10.98 6.84 11.30
CA VAL A 93 12.17 6.61 10.43
C VAL A 93 13.04 7.86 10.25
N GLY A 94 12.80 8.91 11.03
CA GLY A 94 13.47 10.21 10.87
C GLY A 94 12.72 11.12 9.89
N SER A 95 13.36 12.22 9.48
CA SER A 95 12.65 13.28 8.77
C SER A 95 12.24 12.90 7.34
N ALA A 96 10.94 12.97 7.07
CA ALA A 96 10.32 12.96 5.74
C ALA A 96 10.90 11.90 4.79
N PRO A 97 10.63 10.59 5.01
CA PRO A 97 11.01 9.55 4.07
C PRO A 97 10.48 9.87 2.66
N GLU A 98 11.39 10.15 1.73
CA GLU A 98 11.06 10.51 0.35
C GLU A 98 10.85 9.28 -0.53
N SER A 99 11.63 8.23 -0.29
CA SER A 99 11.61 7.00 -1.08
C SER A 99 11.73 5.79 -0.16
N ILE A 100 10.94 4.77 -0.47
CA ILE A 100 11.00 3.42 0.09
C ILE A 100 11.05 2.45 -1.10
N ILE A 101 11.90 1.44 -1.01
CA ILE A 101 12.10 0.41 -2.03
C ILE A 101 12.39 -0.91 -1.32
N THR A 102 11.91 -2.02 -1.88
CA THR A 102 12.23 -3.39 -1.47
C THR A 102 13.34 -4.01 -2.30
#